data_AF-A0A0P4VYF2-F1
#
_entry.id   AF-A0A0P4VYF2-F1
#
_cell.length_a   1.000
_cell.length_b   1.000
_cell.length_c   1.000
_cell.angle_alpha   90.00
_cell.angle_beta   90.00
_cell.angle_gamma   90.00
#
_symmetry.space_group_name_H-M   'P 1'
#
loop_
_entity.id
_entity.type
_entity.pdbx_description
1 polymer ?
#
loop_
_entity_poly.entity_id
_entity_poly.type
_entity_poly.pdbx_seq_one_letter_code
_entity_poly.pdbx_strand_id
1 'polypeptide(L)'
;MVFQDSKFDIAQVVDYFSHKPDGDLAIYYEMEENESTTSRGLVEVCPESNRILKFLEKPSPEETASRNASVVFYTFRSSTIQMLLKYLHEFPSTEQRTFGAFMSWLINVQNVMVYGMKLPTGFQLIGQVGLKDYESWLSYLTSQAEKESKDPIYKRAYARVGLMGNPSDGFNGKTISLSIANFWAEVTIVESPKLRLIPHPLNDPTEFGSMADLHGISTKEGYLGGLRLLQATCKKFYSFCAKRGIALTRRNFTLSYDTNIPRQVGLAGSSAIVTATLKCLIAFFNLSDHDIPRPLQPQFILDVEKDELLINAGLQDRVVQVYEGLVYMDFSKTVMEQQGHGNYSHLDALLPPMFLAYRLNPSDSGQIHSNVSMRWQAGDQEVIAGMQKFAALTDKATEAIQSQDWSALAQLMNENFDLRRQLYNDAVLGEENLRMVTLGRSMGAAVKFPGSGGAVLGMLNDQTKMEEVRHRYQEDGCVVVEVLPKWPDDL
;
A
#
# COMPACT_ATOMS: atom_id res chain seq x y z
N MET A 1 34.23 -3.57 -9.74
CA MET A 1 34.35 -4.74 -8.82
C MET A 1 33.03 -5.48 -8.85
N VAL A 2 33.06 -6.80 -9.02
CA VAL A 2 31.86 -7.62 -9.29
C VAL A 2 31.02 -7.89 -8.02
N PHE A 3 31.61 -7.75 -6.84
CA PHE A 3 30.88 -7.68 -5.57
C PHE A 3 31.04 -6.28 -4.98
N GLN A 4 29.91 -5.56 -4.86
CA GLN A 4 29.81 -4.37 -4.02
C GLN A 4 29.23 -4.81 -2.67
N ASP A 5 30.02 -4.60 -1.60
CA ASP A 5 29.67 -4.91 -0.20
C ASP A 5 28.41 -4.16 0.31
N SER A 6 27.91 -3.20 -0.47
CA SER A 6 26.64 -2.50 -0.24
C SER A 6 25.38 -3.30 -0.63
N LYS A 7 25.50 -4.37 -1.43
CA LYS A 7 24.33 -5.10 -1.97
C LYS A 7 23.93 -6.36 -1.19
N PHE A 8 24.65 -6.75 -0.14
CA PHE A 8 24.30 -7.92 0.70
C PHE A 8 24.56 -7.65 2.19
N ASP A 9 23.59 -7.95 3.06
CA ASP A 9 23.74 -7.83 4.51
C ASP A 9 23.73 -9.20 5.22
N ILE A 10 24.92 -9.72 5.54
CA ILE A 10 25.06 -10.96 6.29
C ILE A 10 24.47 -10.88 7.71
N ALA A 11 24.39 -9.70 8.32
CA ALA A 11 23.78 -9.54 9.64
C ALA A 11 22.27 -9.77 9.58
N GLN A 12 21.59 -9.35 8.50
CA GLN A 12 20.17 -9.64 8.29
C GLN A 12 19.93 -11.15 8.08
N VAL A 13 20.83 -11.84 7.39
CA VAL A 13 20.77 -13.30 7.20
C VAL A 13 20.92 -14.05 8.52
N VAL A 14 21.89 -13.64 9.36
CA VAL A 14 22.11 -14.23 10.69
C VAL A 14 20.94 -13.93 11.64
N ASP A 15 20.40 -12.70 11.62
CA ASP A 15 19.23 -12.32 12.41
C ASP A 15 18.00 -13.16 12.02
N TYR A 16 17.70 -13.26 10.73
CA TYR A 16 16.60 -14.09 10.24
C TYR A 16 16.78 -15.57 10.62
N PHE A 17 17.99 -16.13 10.48
CA PHE A 17 18.30 -17.48 10.93
C PHE A 17 18.13 -17.67 12.45
N SER A 18 18.47 -16.66 13.26
CA SER A 18 18.30 -16.74 14.73
C SER A 18 16.83 -16.87 15.15
N HIS A 19 15.93 -16.26 14.38
CA HIS A 19 14.47 -16.31 14.58
C HIS A 19 13.80 -17.60 14.03
N LYS A 20 14.57 -18.56 13.50
CA LYS A 20 14.07 -19.83 12.92
C LYS A 20 14.69 -21.07 13.60
N PRO A 21 14.59 -21.20 14.94
CA PRO A 21 15.42 -22.13 15.74
C PRO A 21 15.25 -23.61 15.39
N ASP A 22 14.14 -23.96 14.75
CA ASP A 22 13.71 -25.30 14.35
C ASP A 22 14.17 -25.72 12.94
N GLY A 23 14.80 -24.83 12.17
CA GLY A 23 15.24 -25.12 10.81
C GLY A 23 16.58 -24.52 10.40
N ASP A 24 17.03 -24.95 9.21
CA ASP A 24 18.15 -24.40 8.45
C ASP A 24 17.70 -23.24 7.56
N LEU A 25 18.65 -22.58 6.90
CA LEU A 25 18.39 -21.48 5.96
C LEU A 25 19.08 -21.72 4.61
N ALA A 26 18.37 -21.47 3.52
CA ALA A 26 18.90 -21.37 2.17
C ALA A 26 18.51 -20.04 1.53
N ILE A 27 19.46 -19.42 0.82
CA ILE A 27 19.25 -18.17 0.09
C ILE A 27 18.83 -18.47 -1.35
N TYR A 28 17.84 -17.73 -1.86
CA TYR A 28 17.40 -17.83 -3.26
C TYR A 28 17.21 -16.46 -3.91
N TYR A 29 17.16 -16.43 -5.23
CA TYR A 29 16.78 -15.26 -6.04
C TYR A 29 15.73 -15.67 -7.08
N GLU A 30 15.02 -14.70 -7.63
CA GLU A 30 14.05 -14.91 -8.71
C GLU A 30 14.77 -14.81 -10.06
N MET A 31 14.68 -15.86 -10.89
CA MET A 31 15.33 -15.96 -12.19
C MET A 31 14.61 -15.13 -13.25
N GLU A 32 15.36 -14.37 -14.05
CA GLU A 32 14.84 -13.68 -15.24
C GLU A 32 14.17 -14.68 -16.20
N GLU A 33 13.11 -14.30 -16.94
CA GLU A 33 12.33 -15.22 -17.79
C GLU A 33 13.17 -16.07 -18.76
N ASN A 34 14.30 -15.54 -19.22
CA ASN A 34 15.21 -16.18 -20.17
C ASN A 34 16.29 -17.08 -19.53
N GLU A 35 16.44 -17.12 -18.20
CA GLU A 35 17.41 -18.00 -17.52
C GLU A 35 16.98 -19.48 -17.59
N SER A 36 17.90 -20.38 -17.92
CA SER A 36 17.61 -21.83 -18.03
C SER A 36 17.57 -22.52 -16.65
N THR A 37 16.46 -23.19 -16.34
CA THR A 37 16.25 -23.97 -15.09
C THR A 37 17.31 -25.07 -14.90
N THR A 38 17.76 -25.67 -16.01
CA THR A 38 18.76 -26.76 -16.04
C THR A 38 20.17 -26.32 -15.58
N SER A 39 20.37 -25.04 -15.28
CA SER A 39 21.67 -24.48 -14.86
C SER A 39 21.78 -24.19 -13.35
N ARG A 40 20.67 -24.28 -12.58
CA ARG A 40 20.59 -23.92 -11.15
C ARG A 40 19.73 -24.93 -10.38
N GLY A 41 19.98 -25.07 -9.07
CA GLY A 41 19.02 -25.73 -8.19
C GLY A 41 17.84 -24.80 -7.92
N LEU A 42 16.59 -25.28 -8.01
CA LEU A 42 15.38 -24.50 -7.79
C LEU A 42 14.69 -24.89 -6.49
N VAL A 43 14.03 -23.93 -5.85
CA VAL A 43 13.27 -24.14 -4.61
C VAL A 43 11.79 -23.81 -4.80
N GLU A 44 10.92 -24.66 -4.27
CA GLU A 44 9.50 -24.34 -4.11
C GLU A 44 9.30 -23.80 -2.69
N VAL A 45 8.98 -22.51 -2.54
CA VAL A 45 8.91 -21.83 -1.24
C VAL A 45 7.45 -21.54 -0.88
N CYS A 46 7.04 -21.92 0.34
CA CYS A 46 5.73 -21.58 0.89
C CYS A 46 5.64 -20.07 1.19
N PRO A 47 4.74 -19.30 0.54
CA PRO A 47 4.67 -17.84 0.70
C PRO A 47 4.31 -17.34 2.11
N GLU A 48 3.71 -18.19 2.95
CA GLU A 48 3.24 -17.84 4.28
C GLU A 48 4.29 -18.10 5.38
N SER A 49 5.01 -19.22 5.27
CA SER A 49 5.96 -19.68 6.29
C SER A 49 7.42 -19.44 5.90
N ASN A 50 7.66 -19.11 4.63
CA ASN A 50 8.95 -19.12 3.95
C ASN A 50 9.64 -20.50 3.98
N ARG A 51 8.94 -21.60 4.31
CA ARG A 51 9.50 -22.95 4.28
C ARG A 51 9.76 -23.37 2.84
N ILE A 52 10.92 -23.96 2.57
CA ILE A 52 11.18 -24.67 1.31
C ILE A 52 10.47 -26.03 1.37
N LEU A 53 9.54 -26.21 0.44
CA LEU A 53 8.70 -27.41 0.29
C LEU A 53 9.41 -28.48 -0.55
N LYS A 54 10.16 -28.06 -1.58
CA LYS A 54 11.02 -28.91 -2.41
C LYS A 54 12.29 -28.21 -2.82
N PHE A 55 13.36 -28.97 -3.03
CA PHE A 55 14.58 -28.53 -3.71
C PHE A 55 14.87 -29.46 -4.90
N LEU A 56 14.91 -28.90 -6.10
CA LEU A 56 15.12 -29.61 -7.35
C LEU A 56 16.49 -29.22 -7.92
N GLU A 57 17.44 -30.14 -8.02
CA GLU A 57 18.77 -29.83 -8.58
C GLU A 57 18.71 -29.87 -10.12
N LYS A 58 18.77 -28.68 -10.75
CA LYS A 58 18.82 -28.50 -12.22
C LYS A 58 17.65 -29.14 -12.99
N PRO A 59 16.39 -28.90 -12.59
CA PRO A 59 15.22 -29.50 -13.23
C PRO A 59 15.06 -29.04 -14.67
N SER A 60 14.45 -29.90 -15.49
CA SER A 60 13.86 -29.52 -16.76
C SER A 60 12.67 -28.56 -16.54
N PRO A 61 12.29 -27.74 -17.55
CA PRO A 61 11.20 -26.76 -17.42
C PRO A 61 9.81 -27.37 -17.11
N GLU A 62 9.64 -28.67 -17.30
CA GLU A 62 8.37 -29.39 -17.08
C GLU A 62 8.20 -29.88 -15.63
N GLU A 63 9.28 -29.95 -14.85
CA GLU A 63 9.26 -30.50 -13.48
C GLU A 63 8.75 -29.53 -12.41
N THR A 64 8.83 -28.22 -12.64
CA THR A 64 8.32 -27.20 -11.71
C THR A 64 8.01 -25.89 -12.42
N ALA A 65 6.99 -25.18 -11.92
CA ALA A 65 6.71 -23.80 -12.31
C ALA A 65 7.55 -22.77 -11.51
N SER A 66 8.35 -23.21 -10.53
CA SER A 66 9.18 -22.29 -9.73
C SER A 66 10.27 -21.63 -10.57
N ARG A 67 10.45 -20.32 -10.37
CA ARG A 67 11.58 -19.53 -10.89
C ARG A 67 12.56 -19.10 -9.79
N ASN A 68 12.43 -19.66 -8.58
CA ASN A 68 13.31 -19.34 -7.45
C ASN A 68 14.59 -20.20 -7.50
N ALA A 69 15.69 -19.64 -7.98
CA ALA A 69 16.99 -20.29 -7.99
C ALA A 69 17.69 -20.19 -6.63
N SER A 70 18.10 -21.32 -6.07
CA SER A 70 18.95 -21.38 -4.88
C SER A 70 20.36 -20.92 -5.21
N VAL A 71 20.89 -20.04 -4.37
CA VAL A 71 22.32 -19.73 -4.31
C VAL A 71 23.00 -20.80 -3.47
N VAL A 72 24.30 -21.07 -3.70
CA VAL A 72 25.12 -21.93 -2.81
C VAL A 72 25.51 -21.14 -1.55
N PHE A 73 24.51 -20.67 -0.82
CA PHE A 73 24.62 -19.97 0.45
C PHE A 73 23.59 -20.58 1.40
N TYR A 74 24.09 -21.41 2.33
CA TYR A 74 23.29 -22.18 3.26
C TYR A 74 23.79 -21.96 4.69
N THR A 75 22.89 -21.84 5.65
CA THR A 75 23.23 -21.78 7.07
C THR A 75 22.61 -22.98 7.78
N PHE A 76 23.46 -23.87 8.29
CA PHE A 76 23.05 -25.13 8.88
C PHE A 76 23.11 -25.11 10.41
N ARG A 77 22.14 -25.77 11.05
CA ARG A 77 22.19 -26.22 12.43
C ARG A 77 23.26 -27.31 12.57
N SER A 78 23.83 -27.42 13.77
CA SER A 78 24.86 -28.43 14.08
C SER A 78 24.36 -29.86 13.90
N SER A 79 23.07 -30.11 14.10
CA SER A 79 22.40 -31.38 13.82
C SER A 79 22.38 -31.72 12.32
N THR A 80 21.94 -30.79 11.47
CA THR A 80 21.83 -31.05 10.02
C THR A 80 23.19 -31.25 9.36
N ILE A 81 24.19 -30.43 9.69
CA ILE A 81 25.51 -30.56 9.04
C ILE A 81 26.18 -31.91 9.31
N GLN A 82 25.88 -32.57 10.44
CA GLN A 82 26.34 -33.93 10.72
C GLN A 82 25.74 -34.97 9.75
N MET A 83 24.56 -34.71 9.18
CA MET A 83 23.93 -35.58 8.18
C MET A 83 24.69 -35.63 6.85
N LEU A 84 25.63 -34.70 6.60
CA LEU A 84 26.52 -34.76 5.44
C LEU A 84 27.35 -36.05 5.40
N LEU A 85 27.77 -36.58 6.56
CA LEU A 85 28.52 -37.84 6.64
C LEU A 85 27.64 -39.05 6.27
N LYS A 86 26.36 -39.02 6.64
CA LYS A 86 25.35 -40.02 6.23
C LYS A 86 25.13 -39.95 4.71
N TYR A 87 24.92 -38.76 4.17
CA TYR A 87 24.76 -38.55 2.73
C TYR A 87 25.95 -39.07 1.92
N LEU A 88 27.18 -38.74 2.31
CA LEU A 88 28.39 -39.18 1.61
C LEU A 88 28.63 -40.71 1.65
N HIS A 89 28.02 -41.41 2.63
CA HIS A 89 27.96 -42.87 2.69
C HIS A 89 26.87 -43.46 1.80
N GLU A 90 25.67 -42.89 1.80
CA GLU A 90 24.53 -43.33 0.98
C GLU A 90 24.76 -43.08 -0.52
N PHE A 91 25.47 -42.00 -0.88
CA PHE A 91 25.72 -41.57 -2.25
C PHE A 91 27.23 -41.57 -2.56
N PRO A 92 27.83 -42.75 -2.85
CA PRO A 92 29.26 -42.87 -3.11
C PRO A 92 29.70 -42.28 -4.46
N SER A 93 28.79 -42.12 -5.42
CA SER A 93 29.10 -41.56 -6.74
C SER A 93 29.52 -40.09 -6.64
N THR A 94 30.64 -39.72 -7.27
CA THR A 94 31.14 -38.34 -7.29
C THR A 94 30.20 -37.36 -8.00
N GLU A 95 29.40 -37.83 -8.95
CA GLU A 95 28.43 -37.00 -9.69
C GLU A 95 27.29 -36.50 -8.78
N GLN A 96 26.96 -37.26 -7.73
CA GLN A 96 25.95 -36.91 -6.74
C GLN A 96 26.51 -36.08 -5.58
N ARG A 97 27.83 -35.85 -5.51
CA ARG A 97 28.46 -35.07 -4.44
C ARG A 97 28.43 -33.57 -4.70
N THR A 98 27.27 -33.04 -5.06
CA THR A 98 27.02 -31.59 -5.16
C THR A 98 26.22 -31.11 -3.96
N PHE A 99 26.39 -29.84 -3.57
CA PHE A 99 25.56 -29.25 -2.52
C PHE A 99 24.08 -29.22 -2.90
N GLY A 100 23.74 -29.04 -4.17
CA GLY A 100 22.34 -29.06 -4.62
C GLY A 100 21.68 -30.44 -4.48
N ALA A 101 22.40 -31.52 -4.80
CA ALA A 101 21.93 -32.89 -4.58
C ALA A 101 21.80 -33.21 -3.08
N PHE A 102 22.71 -32.72 -2.24
CA PHE A 102 22.60 -32.81 -0.77
C PHE A 102 21.37 -32.06 -0.23
N MET A 103 21.13 -30.82 -0.68
CA MET A 103 19.94 -30.04 -0.29
C MET A 103 18.64 -30.71 -0.76
N SER A 104 18.63 -31.27 -1.98
CA SER A 104 17.52 -32.06 -2.50
C SER A 104 17.21 -33.27 -1.62
N TRP A 105 18.23 -34.02 -1.18
CA TRP A 105 18.06 -35.14 -0.24
C TRP A 105 17.60 -34.70 1.15
N LEU A 106 18.19 -33.63 1.71
CA LEU A 106 17.78 -33.09 3.03
C LEU A 106 16.30 -32.70 3.06
N ILE A 107 15.86 -31.93 2.06
CA ILE A 107 14.50 -31.37 2.01
C ILE A 107 13.49 -32.44 1.57
N ASN A 108 13.75 -33.11 0.44
CA ASN A 108 12.75 -33.97 -0.19
C ASN A 108 12.69 -35.38 0.43
N VAL A 109 13.80 -35.89 0.97
CA VAL A 109 13.91 -37.29 1.46
C VAL A 109 13.99 -37.34 2.99
N GLN A 110 14.84 -36.52 3.60
CA GLN A 110 14.96 -36.48 5.07
C GLN A 110 13.94 -35.54 5.73
N ASN A 111 13.16 -34.78 4.95
CA ASN A 111 12.13 -33.83 5.42
C ASN A 111 12.67 -32.82 6.45
N VAL A 112 13.93 -32.39 6.28
CA VAL A 112 14.56 -31.39 7.14
C VAL A 112 13.89 -30.03 6.91
N MET A 113 13.63 -29.31 8.00
CA MET A 113 13.07 -27.97 7.94
C MET A 113 14.13 -26.99 7.42
N VAL A 114 13.92 -26.45 6.22
CA VAL A 114 14.77 -25.39 5.65
C VAL A 114 13.88 -24.22 5.28
N TYR A 115 14.24 -23.03 5.75
CA TYR A 115 13.61 -21.77 5.36
C TYR A 115 14.34 -21.17 4.15
N GLY A 116 13.57 -20.53 3.27
CA GLY A 116 14.06 -19.67 2.22
C GLY A 116 14.21 -18.23 2.72
N MET A 117 15.16 -17.50 2.12
CA MET A 117 15.28 -16.05 2.19
C MET A 117 15.62 -15.52 0.79
N LYS A 118 14.75 -14.68 0.24
CA LYS A 118 14.85 -14.07 -1.09
C LYS A 118 15.86 -12.93 -1.06
N LEU A 119 16.73 -12.87 -2.05
CA LEU A 119 17.49 -11.69 -2.43
C LEU A 119 16.83 -10.99 -3.63
N PRO A 120 16.34 -9.74 -3.50
CA PRO A 120 15.79 -8.95 -4.61
C PRO A 120 16.83 -8.56 -5.66
N THR A 121 18.11 -8.54 -5.29
CA THR A 121 19.24 -8.30 -6.20
C THR A 121 20.02 -9.58 -6.39
N GLY A 122 20.06 -10.11 -7.61
CA GLY A 122 20.54 -11.45 -7.89
C GLY A 122 22.04 -11.69 -7.70
N PHE A 123 22.39 -12.93 -7.37
CA PHE A 123 23.74 -13.47 -7.40
C PHE A 123 23.98 -14.25 -8.71
N GLN A 124 23.66 -13.64 -9.84
CA GLN A 124 23.54 -14.36 -11.13
C GLN A 124 24.89 -14.83 -11.74
N LEU A 125 26.03 -14.41 -11.17
CA LEU A 125 27.38 -14.91 -11.48
C LEU A 125 27.82 -16.10 -10.60
N ILE A 126 26.89 -16.83 -9.98
CA ILE A 126 27.17 -18.08 -9.24
C ILE A 126 26.73 -19.30 -10.05
N GLY A 127 27.69 -20.15 -10.45
CA GLY A 127 27.46 -21.40 -11.18
C GLY A 127 28.56 -21.69 -12.18
N GLN A 128 28.28 -22.55 -13.18
CA GLN A 128 29.02 -22.50 -14.44
C GLN A 128 28.54 -21.26 -15.20
N VAL A 129 29.48 -20.39 -15.58
CA VAL A 129 29.23 -19.11 -16.25
C VAL A 129 30.11 -19.05 -17.50
N GLY A 130 29.51 -18.85 -18.66
CA GLY A 130 30.20 -18.75 -19.95
C GLY A 130 30.54 -17.30 -20.33
N LEU A 131 31.33 -17.14 -21.40
CA LEU A 131 31.66 -15.82 -21.96
C LEU A 131 30.40 -15.04 -22.36
N LYS A 132 29.41 -15.71 -22.97
CA LYS A 132 28.13 -15.09 -23.37
C LYS A 132 27.37 -14.54 -22.17
N ASP A 133 27.35 -15.26 -21.05
CA ASP A 133 26.72 -14.80 -19.82
C ASP A 133 27.49 -13.59 -19.29
N TYR A 134 28.82 -13.65 -19.26
CA TYR A 134 29.67 -12.53 -18.83
C TYR A 134 29.50 -11.27 -19.71
N GLU A 135 29.37 -11.41 -21.02
CA GLU A 135 29.11 -10.30 -21.97
C GLU A 135 27.71 -9.73 -21.81
N SER A 136 26.70 -10.61 -21.62
CA SER A 136 25.32 -10.20 -21.34
C SER A 136 25.23 -9.49 -19.98
N TRP A 137 25.97 -9.95 -18.97
CA TRP A 137 26.11 -9.29 -17.67
C TRP A 137 26.90 -7.99 -17.75
N LEU A 138 27.93 -7.87 -18.60
CA LEU A 138 28.62 -6.61 -18.84
C LEU A 138 27.69 -5.59 -19.52
N SER A 139 26.92 -6.01 -20.52
CA SER A 139 25.91 -5.15 -21.16
C SER A 139 24.80 -4.76 -20.18
N TYR A 140 24.25 -5.70 -19.41
CA TYR A 140 23.26 -5.42 -18.36
C TYR A 140 23.83 -4.47 -17.31
N LEU A 141 24.98 -4.78 -16.70
CA LEU A 141 25.62 -3.94 -15.68
C LEU A 141 26.05 -2.57 -16.21
N THR A 142 26.36 -2.44 -17.51
CA THR A 142 26.62 -1.14 -18.15
C THR A 142 25.31 -0.36 -18.28
N SER A 143 24.25 -0.99 -18.81
CA SER A 143 22.91 -0.37 -18.90
C SER A 143 22.30 -0.06 -17.52
N GLN A 144 22.65 -0.84 -16.50
CA GLN A 144 22.25 -0.62 -15.11
C GLN A 144 23.17 0.36 -14.38
N ALA A 145 24.43 0.54 -14.78
CA ALA A 145 25.25 1.65 -14.29
C ALA A 145 24.84 2.99 -14.94
N GLU A 146 24.33 2.93 -16.18
CA GLU A 146 23.70 4.05 -16.89
C GLU A 146 22.29 4.36 -16.34
N LYS A 147 21.56 3.37 -15.79
CA LYS A 147 20.28 3.54 -15.08
C LYS A 147 20.38 3.74 -13.57
N GLU A 148 21.44 3.28 -12.90
CA GLU A 148 21.91 3.68 -11.56
C GLU A 148 22.48 5.11 -11.60
N SER A 149 21.84 5.98 -12.39
CA SER A 149 21.90 7.40 -12.13
C SER A 149 21.43 7.65 -10.70
N LYS A 150 22.01 8.68 -10.08
CA LYS A 150 21.56 9.17 -8.76
C LYS A 150 20.26 9.97 -8.87
N ASP A 151 19.53 9.80 -9.97
CA ASP A 151 18.29 10.50 -10.24
C ASP A 151 17.25 10.15 -9.19
N PRO A 152 16.57 11.15 -8.61
CA PRO A 152 15.54 10.89 -7.62
C PRO A 152 14.39 10.06 -8.20
N ILE A 153 13.95 9.05 -7.45
CA ILE A 153 12.72 8.32 -7.77
C ILE A 153 11.55 9.08 -7.14
N TYR A 154 10.69 9.64 -7.97
CA TYR A 154 9.44 10.30 -7.57
C TYR A 154 8.28 9.32 -7.69
N LYS A 155 7.41 9.24 -6.68
CA LYS A 155 6.13 8.52 -6.76
C LYS A 155 5.02 9.35 -6.15
N ARG A 156 3.87 9.37 -6.82
CA ARG A 156 2.63 10.03 -6.37
C ARG A 156 1.59 9.04 -5.88
N ALA A 157 0.82 9.49 -4.90
CA ALA A 157 -0.49 8.97 -4.59
C ALA A 157 -1.46 10.15 -4.55
N TYR A 158 -2.68 9.94 -5.04
CA TYR A 158 -3.65 10.99 -5.25
C TYR A 158 -4.65 11.09 -4.09
N ALA A 159 -5.30 12.24 -3.93
CA ALA A 159 -6.44 12.34 -3.05
C ALA A 159 -7.61 11.48 -3.58
N ARG A 160 -8.59 11.21 -2.73
CA ARG A 160 -9.78 10.44 -3.10
C ARG A 160 -11.06 11.05 -2.58
N VAL A 161 -12.16 10.82 -3.29
CA VAL A 161 -13.52 11.14 -2.82
C VAL A 161 -14.36 9.87 -2.68
N GLY A 162 -14.99 9.68 -1.51
CA GLY A 162 -15.93 8.60 -1.27
C GLY A 162 -17.28 8.88 -1.93
N LEU A 163 -17.53 8.25 -3.08
CA LEU A 163 -18.75 8.43 -3.86
C LEU A 163 -19.94 7.71 -3.22
N MET A 164 -19.78 6.50 -2.70
CA MET A 164 -20.85 5.74 -2.03
C MET A 164 -20.33 4.86 -0.88
N GLY A 165 -21.19 4.58 0.10
CA GLY A 165 -20.99 3.57 1.14
C GLY A 165 -20.16 4.00 2.35
N ASN A 166 -19.41 5.10 2.28
CA ASN A 166 -18.65 5.62 3.41
C ASN A 166 -19.60 6.12 4.52
N PRO A 167 -19.37 5.77 5.81
CA PRO A 167 -18.11 5.24 6.37
C PRO A 167 -18.10 3.72 6.68
N SER A 168 -18.78 2.88 5.89
CA SER A 168 -18.95 1.44 6.21
C SER A 168 -17.71 0.55 6.01
N ASP A 169 -16.62 1.09 5.47
CA ASP A 169 -15.35 0.39 5.19
C ASP A 169 -14.55 -0.02 6.45
N GLY A 170 -14.88 0.54 7.61
CA GLY A 170 -14.42 0.05 8.92
C GLY A 170 -15.32 -1.02 9.55
N PHE A 171 -16.43 -1.38 8.91
CA PHE A 171 -17.57 -2.10 9.51
C PHE A 171 -18.13 -3.22 8.61
N ASN A 172 -17.24 -3.93 7.92
CA ASN A 172 -17.58 -5.02 7.00
C ASN A 172 -18.57 -4.62 5.87
N GLY A 173 -18.58 -3.34 5.48
CA GLY A 173 -19.46 -2.80 4.46
C GLY A 173 -18.86 -2.82 3.04
N LYS A 174 -19.47 -2.01 2.16
CA LYS A 174 -19.08 -1.84 0.76
C LYS A 174 -19.01 -0.37 0.41
N THR A 175 -18.05 0.04 -0.39
CA THR A 175 -17.89 1.45 -0.80
C THR A 175 -17.52 1.60 -2.28
N ILE A 176 -17.82 2.78 -2.84
CA ILE A 176 -17.29 3.22 -4.14
C ILE A 176 -16.51 4.51 -3.90
N SER A 177 -15.30 4.61 -4.44
CA SER A 177 -14.48 5.82 -4.38
C SER A 177 -13.80 6.13 -5.70
N LEU A 178 -13.51 7.41 -5.89
CA LEU A 178 -12.81 7.94 -7.04
C LEU A 178 -11.48 8.55 -6.60
N SER A 179 -10.38 8.16 -7.25
CA SER A 179 -9.08 8.86 -7.17
C SER A 179 -9.15 10.17 -7.95
N ILE A 180 -8.63 11.27 -7.40
CA ILE A 180 -8.77 12.62 -7.99
C ILE A 180 -7.40 13.29 -8.22
N ALA A 181 -7.16 13.73 -9.46
CA ALA A 181 -5.92 14.36 -9.90
C ALA A 181 -5.70 15.78 -9.32
N ASN A 182 -6.76 16.42 -8.80
CA ASN A 182 -6.69 17.76 -8.20
C ASN A 182 -5.61 17.89 -7.12
N PHE A 183 -5.46 16.84 -6.30
CA PHE A 183 -4.56 16.84 -5.16
C PHE A 183 -3.76 15.54 -5.06
N TRP A 184 -2.53 15.64 -4.59
CA TRP A 184 -1.56 14.55 -4.54
C TRP A 184 -0.61 14.71 -3.35
N ALA A 185 -0.04 13.59 -2.92
CA ALA A 185 1.19 13.54 -2.14
C ALA A 185 2.27 12.88 -3.01
N GLU A 186 3.42 13.53 -3.09
CA GLU A 186 4.61 13.03 -3.79
C GLU A 186 5.68 12.72 -2.76
N VAL A 187 6.33 11.58 -2.93
CA VAL A 187 7.52 11.22 -2.16
C VAL A 187 8.67 11.10 -3.14
N THR A 188 9.82 11.60 -2.72
CA THR A 188 11.08 11.57 -3.47
C THR A 188 12.08 10.76 -2.66
N ILE A 189 12.64 9.71 -3.26
CA ILE A 189 13.72 8.91 -2.67
C ILE A 189 14.99 9.03 -3.52
N VAL A 190 16.10 9.41 -2.87
CA VAL A 190 17.42 9.60 -3.49
C VAL A 190 18.45 8.76 -2.76
N GLU A 191 19.26 7.97 -3.48
CA GLU A 191 20.37 7.24 -2.84
C GLU A 191 21.37 8.20 -2.21
N SER A 192 21.78 7.93 -0.97
CA SER A 192 22.72 8.81 -0.25
C SER A 192 23.47 8.07 0.85
N PRO A 193 24.68 8.52 1.25
CA PRO A 193 25.52 7.75 2.20
C PRO A 193 24.90 7.46 3.58
N LYS A 194 23.91 8.25 4.02
CA LYS A 194 23.19 8.09 5.30
C LYS A 194 21.69 8.09 5.06
N LEU A 195 20.95 7.26 5.79
CA LEU A 195 19.49 7.36 5.79
C LEU A 195 19.07 8.70 6.39
N ARG A 196 18.27 9.47 5.67
CA ARG A 196 17.73 10.76 6.11
C ARG A 196 16.25 10.88 5.77
N LEU A 197 15.46 11.38 6.71
CA LEU A 197 14.09 11.81 6.47
C LEU A 197 14.10 13.34 6.60
N ILE A 198 13.70 14.05 5.54
CA ILE A 198 13.74 15.51 5.48
C ILE A 198 12.40 16.06 5.98
N PRO A 199 12.36 16.90 7.03
CA PRO A 199 11.15 17.61 7.44
C PRO A 199 10.64 18.50 6.31
N HIS A 200 9.34 18.50 6.06
CA HIS A 200 8.76 19.40 5.07
C HIS A 200 8.68 20.82 5.65
N PRO A 201 9.15 21.87 4.95
CA PRO A 201 9.29 23.22 5.52
C PRO A 201 7.98 23.80 6.08
N LEU A 202 6.85 23.60 5.39
CA LEU A 202 5.52 24.04 5.85
C LEU A 202 4.79 23.03 6.77
N ASN A 203 5.00 21.72 6.59
CA ASN A 203 4.19 20.67 7.21
C ASN A 203 4.84 20.02 8.44
N ASP A 204 6.16 20.12 8.59
CA ASP A 204 6.97 19.70 9.74
C ASP A 204 7.97 20.82 10.13
N PRO A 205 7.52 22.07 10.38
CA PRO A 205 8.43 23.19 10.66
C PRO A 205 9.24 22.97 11.95
N THR A 206 10.56 23.11 11.85
CA THR A 206 11.50 23.03 12.99
C THR A 206 12.10 24.39 13.38
N GLU A 207 11.84 25.42 12.59
CA GLU A 207 12.32 26.79 12.77
C GLU A 207 11.15 27.77 12.65
N PHE A 208 11.11 28.78 13.51
CA PHE A 208 9.99 29.72 13.65
C PHE A 208 10.53 31.14 13.84
N GLY A 209 9.87 32.14 13.25
CA GLY A 209 10.30 33.55 13.37
C GLY A 209 10.23 34.10 14.79
N SER A 210 9.28 33.59 15.59
CA SER A 210 9.04 34.01 16.96
C SER A 210 8.23 32.96 17.75
N MET A 211 8.11 33.16 19.06
CA MET A 211 7.20 32.37 19.91
C MET A 211 5.72 32.56 19.51
N ALA A 212 5.35 33.72 18.96
CA ALA A 212 4.00 33.98 18.46
C ALA A 212 3.70 33.15 17.19
N ASP A 213 4.68 33.03 16.29
CA ASP A 213 4.55 32.20 15.09
C ASP A 213 4.46 30.71 15.45
N LEU A 214 5.30 30.24 16.37
CA LEU A 214 5.24 28.87 16.89
C LEU A 214 3.85 28.57 17.50
N HIS A 215 3.32 29.49 18.31
CA HIS A 215 2.00 29.35 18.90
C HIS A 215 0.90 29.29 17.83
N GLY A 216 0.87 30.27 16.92
CA GLY A 216 -0.15 30.35 15.87
C GLY A 216 -0.15 29.14 14.93
N ILE A 217 1.03 28.73 14.47
CA ILE A 217 1.19 27.56 13.57
C ILE A 217 0.81 26.28 14.30
N SER A 218 1.33 26.04 15.52
CA SER A 218 1.05 24.80 16.26
C SER A 218 -0.41 24.66 16.66
N THR A 219 -1.08 25.76 17.00
CA THR A 219 -2.52 25.76 17.31
C THR A 219 -3.37 25.44 16.07
N LYS A 220 -2.94 25.84 14.87
CA LYS A 220 -3.70 25.64 13.63
C LYS A 220 -3.40 24.29 12.95
N GLU A 221 -2.13 24.01 12.72
CA GLU A 221 -1.68 22.86 11.91
C GLU A 221 -1.42 21.60 12.76
N GLY A 222 -1.38 21.77 14.10
CA GLY A 222 -0.99 20.76 15.07
C GLY A 222 0.52 20.57 15.16
N TYR A 223 0.93 19.57 15.95
CA TYR A 223 2.34 19.24 16.20
C TYR A 223 2.90 18.15 15.29
N LEU A 224 2.05 17.52 14.46
CA LEU A 224 2.38 16.31 13.72
C LEU A 224 2.18 16.52 12.21
N GLY A 225 3.26 16.40 11.44
CA GLY A 225 3.24 16.38 9.98
C GLY A 225 3.49 14.99 9.39
N GLY A 226 3.95 14.99 8.14
CA GLY A 226 4.22 13.78 7.37
C GLY A 226 5.53 13.08 7.69
N LEU A 227 6.47 13.73 8.40
CA LEU A 227 7.76 13.11 8.76
C LEU A 227 7.59 11.79 9.53
N ARG A 228 6.60 11.72 10.43
CA ARG A 228 6.25 10.50 11.17
C ARG A 228 5.67 9.40 10.26
N LEU A 229 4.95 9.78 9.20
CA LEU A 229 4.39 8.84 8.23
C LEU A 229 5.52 8.18 7.42
N LEU A 230 6.51 8.96 6.98
CA LEU A 230 7.73 8.43 6.35
C LEU A 230 8.44 7.42 7.28
N GLN A 231 8.69 7.82 8.53
CA GLN A 231 9.40 7.00 9.51
C GLN A 231 8.67 5.69 9.83
N ALA A 232 7.35 5.77 10.09
CA ALA A 232 6.53 4.60 10.36
C ALA A 232 6.46 3.65 9.16
N THR A 233 6.35 4.19 7.93
CA THR A 233 6.36 3.38 6.71
C THR A 233 7.68 2.63 6.55
N CYS A 234 8.83 3.31 6.73
CA CYS A 234 10.15 2.66 6.68
C CYS A 234 10.30 1.55 7.74
N LYS A 235 9.88 1.80 8.99
CA LYS A 235 9.90 0.78 10.06
C LYS A 235 9.04 -0.43 9.71
N LYS A 236 7.82 -0.21 9.22
CA LYS A 236 6.89 -1.27 8.84
C LYS A 236 7.41 -2.06 7.63
N PHE A 237 7.96 -1.38 6.63
CA PHE A 237 8.51 -1.97 5.42
C PHE A 237 9.70 -2.88 5.72
N TYR A 238 10.66 -2.42 6.54
CA TYR A 238 11.78 -3.24 7.00
C TYR A 238 11.29 -4.48 7.76
N SER A 239 10.33 -4.30 8.67
CA SER A 239 9.72 -5.38 9.46
C SER A 239 8.96 -6.40 8.59
N PHE A 240 8.27 -5.94 7.54
CA PHE A 240 7.58 -6.78 6.56
C PHE A 240 8.58 -7.62 5.77
N CYS A 241 9.64 -6.98 5.25
CA CYS A 241 10.70 -7.67 4.50
C CYS A 241 11.39 -8.73 5.37
N ALA A 242 11.80 -8.38 6.59
CA ALA A 242 12.41 -9.34 7.52
C ALA A 242 11.50 -10.54 7.82
N LYS A 243 10.19 -10.32 8.05
CA LYS A 243 9.22 -11.41 8.29
C LYS A 243 9.02 -12.31 7.07
N ARG A 244 9.01 -11.76 5.86
CA ARG A 244 8.92 -12.51 4.59
C ARG A 244 10.26 -13.08 4.11
N GLY A 245 11.34 -12.94 4.89
CA GLY A 245 12.66 -13.39 4.47
C GLY A 245 13.15 -12.66 3.21
N ILE A 246 12.80 -11.40 3.02
CA ILE A 246 13.29 -10.54 1.95
C ILE A 246 14.51 -9.78 2.46
N ALA A 247 15.68 -10.12 1.92
CA ALA A 247 16.95 -9.50 2.27
C ALA A 247 17.09 -8.14 1.57
N LEU A 248 17.13 -7.04 2.32
CA LEU A 248 17.26 -5.70 1.76
C LEU A 248 18.74 -5.34 1.56
N THR A 249 19.05 -4.64 0.48
CA THR A 249 20.41 -4.12 0.25
C THR A 249 20.76 -3.04 1.29
N ARG A 250 22.05 -2.83 1.59
CA ARG A 250 22.53 -1.80 2.54
C ARG A 250 22.48 -0.37 1.98
N ARG A 251 21.62 -0.12 0.98
CA ARG A 251 21.50 1.18 0.31
C ARG A 251 20.77 2.17 1.22
N ASN A 252 21.50 3.18 1.66
CA ASN A 252 20.96 4.31 2.39
C ASN A 252 20.34 5.33 1.43
N PHE A 253 19.37 6.10 1.91
CA PHE A 253 18.62 7.04 1.08
C PHE A 253 18.16 8.28 1.84
N THR A 254 17.93 9.36 1.12
CA THR A 254 17.21 10.54 1.60
C THR A 254 15.78 10.48 1.08
N LEU A 255 14.80 10.53 2.00
CA LEU A 255 13.39 10.70 1.71
C LEU A 255 12.95 12.13 2.01
N SER A 256 12.20 12.72 1.09
CA SER A 256 11.41 13.94 1.29
C SER A 256 10.01 13.76 0.71
N TYR A 257 9.06 14.59 1.12
CA TYR A 257 7.71 14.60 0.56
C TYR A 257 7.22 16.02 0.33
N ASP A 258 6.27 16.16 -0.59
CA ASP A 258 5.48 17.37 -0.83
C ASP A 258 4.01 16.98 -1.02
N THR A 259 3.08 17.87 -0.71
CA THR A 259 1.64 17.62 -0.93
C THR A 259 0.85 18.91 -1.02
N ASN A 260 -0.09 18.94 -1.97
CA ASN A 260 -1.12 19.97 -2.06
C ASN A 260 -2.50 19.50 -1.51
N ILE A 261 -2.58 18.30 -0.89
CA ILE A 261 -3.83 17.80 -0.28
C ILE A 261 -4.14 18.66 0.96
N PRO A 262 -5.27 19.37 1.02
CA PRO A 262 -5.59 20.20 2.18
C PRO A 262 -5.74 19.34 3.45
N ARG A 263 -5.23 19.86 4.57
CA ARG A 263 -5.33 19.18 5.88
C ARG A 263 -6.78 19.12 6.36
N GLN A 264 -7.11 18.06 7.11
CA GLN A 264 -8.36 17.89 7.87
C GLN A 264 -9.70 17.92 7.09
N VAL A 265 -9.69 18.05 5.75
CA VAL A 265 -10.90 18.04 4.90
C VAL A 265 -11.31 16.64 4.40
N GLY A 266 -10.81 15.58 5.04
CA GLY A 266 -11.25 14.21 4.76
C GLY A 266 -10.81 13.62 3.41
N LEU A 267 -9.81 14.20 2.72
CA LEU A 267 -9.35 13.80 1.37
C LEU A 267 -8.19 12.77 1.34
N ALA A 268 -8.00 12.00 2.41
CA ALA A 268 -7.00 10.91 2.50
C ALA A 268 -5.52 11.33 2.37
N GLY A 269 -5.15 12.50 2.89
CA GLY A 269 -3.78 13.03 2.79
C GLY A 269 -2.70 12.21 3.52
N SER A 270 -3.00 11.65 4.70
CA SER A 270 -2.03 10.84 5.45
C SER A 270 -1.72 9.52 4.74
N SER A 271 -2.76 8.80 4.32
CA SER A 271 -2.63 7.56 3.56
C SER A 271 -2.03 7.79 2.18
N ALA A 272 -2.21 8.97 1.56
CA ALA A 272 -1.51 9.34 0.33
C ALA A 272 0.02 9.39 0.55
N ILE A 273 0.48 10.05 1.61
CA ILE A 273 1.92 10.11 1.94
C ILE A 273 2.48 8.71 2.21
N VAL A 274 1.78 7.86 2.98
CA VAL A 274 2.19 6.47 3.24
C VAL A 274 2.23 5.65 1.93
N THR A 275 1.22 5.79 1.06
CA THR A 275 1.14 5.09 -0.24
C THR A 275 2.27 5.51 -1.16
N ALA A 276 2.54 6.82 -1.30
CA ALA A 276 3.66 7.34 -2.09
C ALA A 276 5.01 6.86 -1.53
N THR A 277 5.17 6.83 -0.20
CA THR A 277 6.38 6.29 0.46
C THR A 277 6.56 4.80 0.15
N LEU A 278 5.50 4.01 0.21
CA LEU A 278 5.54 2.59 -0.15
C LEU A 278 5.93 2.40 -1.62
N LYS A 279 5.28 3.11 -2.56
CA LYS A 279 5.62 3.10 -3.99
C LYS A 279 7.11 3.44 -4.21
N CYS A 280 7.67 4.41 -3.46
CA CYS A 280 9.10 4.74 -3.51
C CYS A 280 10.00 3.63 -2.96
N LEU A 281 9.67 3.02 -1.81
CA LEU A 281 10.46 1.95 -1.20
C LEU A 281 10.49 0.67 -2.06
N ILE A 282 9.34 0.30 -2.63
CA ILE A 282 9.23 -0.82 -3.59
C ILE A 282 10.19 -0.60 -4.77
N ALA A 283 10.11 0.58 -5.41
CA ALA A 283 10.95 0.91 -6.55
C ALA A 283 12.45 1.00 -6.18
N PHE A 284 12.79 1.61 -5.03
CA PHE A 284 14.17 1.79 -4.60
C PHE A 284 14.87 0.46 -4.24
N PHE A 285 14.14 -0.47 -3.62
CA PHE A 285 14.66 -1.80 -3.27
C PHE A 285 14.44 -2.86 -4.36
N ASN A 286 13.90 -2.48 -5.53
CA ASN A 286 13.61 -3.36 -6.66
C ASN A 286 12.74 -4.57 -6.26
N LEU A 287 11.68 -4.31 -5.48
CA LEU A 287 10.66 -5.32 -5.17
C LEU A 287 9.58 -5.33 -6.25
N SER A 288 9.00 -6.50 -6.52
CA SER A 288 7.90 -6.68 -7.49
C SER A 288 6.54 -6.89 -6.80
N ASP A 289 5.47 -6.95 -7.59
CA ASP A 289 4.15 -7.37 -7.12
C ASP A 289 4.13 -8.84 -6.63
N HIS A 290 5.15 -9.66 -6.91
CA HIS A 290 5.28 -10.97 -6.26
C HIS A 290 5.76 -10.86 -4.80
N ASP A 291 6.59 -9.86 -4.49
CA ASP A 291 7.08 -9.61 -3.12
C ASP A 291 6.01 -8.95 -2.24
N ILE A 292 5.30 -7.97 -2.81
CA ILE A 292 4.21 -7.25 -2.14
C ILE A 292 2.96 -7.12 -3.05
N PRO A 293 2.15 -8.20 -3.15
CA PRO A 293 0.96 -8.23 -4.00
C PRO A 293 0.04 -7.03 -3.83
N ARG A 294 -0.36 -6.43 -4.96
CA ARG A 294 -1.25 -5.26 -5.03
C ARG A 294 -2.50 -5.34 -4.13
N PRO A 295 -3.20 -6.48 -3.97
CA PRO A 295 -4.35 -6.58 -3.05
C PRO A 295 -3.99 -6.47 -1.56
N LEU A 296 -2.72 -6.73 -1.18
CA LEU A 296 -2.21 -6.66 0.19
C LEU A 296 -1.61 -5.30 0.54
N GLN A 297 -1.18 -4.51 -0.45
CA GLN A 297 -0.64 -3.16 -0.24
C GLN A 297 -1.60 -2.25 0.56
N PRO A 298 -2.93 -2.24 0.32
CA PRO A 298 -3.89 -1.49 1.14
C PRO A 298 -3.86 -1.87 2.63
N GLN A 299 -3.72 -3.16 2.96
CA GLN A 299 -3.63 -3.59 4.35
C GLN A 299 -2.30 -3.15 4.98
N PHE A 300 -1.18 -3.27 4.27
CA PHE A 300 0.11 -2.76 4.75
C PHE A 300 0.04 -1.26 5.07
N ILE A 301 -0.56 -0.46 4.18
CA ILE A 301 -0.72 1.00 4.39
C ILE A 301 -1.62 1.28 5.61
N LEU A 302 -2.62 0.44 5.90
CA LEU A 302 -3.46 0.55 7.09
C LEU A 302 -2.65 0.27 8.35
N ASP A 303 -1.84 -0.79 8.33
CA ASP A 303 -1.08 -1.25 9.49
C ASP A 303 0.06 -0.28 9.87
N VAL A 304 0.49 0.60 8.95
CA VAL A 304 1.33 1.77 9.26
C VAL A 304 0.54 2.81 10.07
N GLU A 305 -0.66 3.17 9.63
CA GLU A 305 -1.47 4.18 10.33
C GLU A 305 -2.00 3.67 11.68
N LYS A 306 -2.48 2.42 11.76
CA LYS A 306 -3.04 1.82 12.98
C LYS A 306 -1.97 1.40 13.98
N ASP A 307 -1.04 0.52 13.61
CA ASP A 307 -0.18 -0.12 14.61
C ASP A 307 0.99 0.77 15.06
N GLU A 308 1.53 1.58 14.15
CA GLU A 308 2.70 2.43 14.43
C GLU A 308 2.32 3.82 14.93
N LEU A 309 1.17 4.35 14.49
CA LEU A 309 0.76 5.74 14.74
C LEU A 309 -0.57 5.89 15.49
N LEU A 310 -1.25 4.77 15.81
CA LEU A 310 -2.54 4.73 16.53
C LEU A 310 -3.65 5.56 15.88
N ILE A 311 -3.59 5.74 14.56
CA ILE A 311 -4.59 6.48 13.78
C ILE A 311 -5.74 5.52 13.44
N ASN A 312 -6.96 5.89 13.86
CA ASN A 312 -8.16 5.12 13.50
C ASN A 312 -8.60 5.44 12.06
N ALA A 313 -8.56 4.44 11.17
CA ALA A 313 -8.93 4.56 9.75
C ALA A 313 -9.59 3.29 9.20
N GLY A 314 -10.41 3.43 8.15
CA GLY A 314 -11.05 2.35 7.38
C GLY A 314 -10.41 2.16 6.00
N LEU A 315 -10.53 0.97 5.40
CA LEU A 315 -9.72 0.52 4.25
C LEU A 315 -9.90 1.31 2.95
N GLN A 316 -11.01 2.02 2.76
CA GLN A 316 -11.37 2.67 1.49
C GLN A 316 -10.25 3.53 0.90
N ASP A 317 -9.66 4.39 1.72
CA ASP A 317 -8.72 5.44 1.32
C ASP A 317 -7.52 4.91 0.55
N ARG A 318 -6.90 3.85 1.07
CA ARG A 318 -5.66 3.26 0.56
C ARG A 318 -5.86 2.15 -0.46
N VAL A 319 -7.08 1.60 -0.58
CA VAL A 319 -7.44 0.78 -1.74
C VAL A 319 -7.50 1.67 -2.99
N VAL A 320 -8.30 2.73 -2.98
CA VAL A 320 -8.43 3.61 -4.16
C VAL A 320 -7.13 4.36 -4.52
N GLN A 321 -6.23 4.58 -3.55
CA GLN A 321 -4.89 5.15 -3.81
C GLN A 321 -3.87 4.16 -4.43
N VAL A 322 -4.09 2.85 -4.26
CA VAL A 322 -3.30 1.77 -4.89
C VAL A 322 -3.90 1.35 -6.23
N TYR A 323 -5.22 1.38 -6.35
CA TYR A 323 -5.94 0.92 -7.54
C TYR A 323 -6.15 2.03 -8.57
N GLU A 324 -6.29 3.28 -8.13
CA GLU A 324 -6.62 4.48 -8.94
C GLU A 324 -7.93 4.31 -9.75
N GLY A 325 -8.44 5.39 -10.35
CA GLY A 325 -9.74 5.43 -11.03
C GLY A 325 -10.94 5.35 -10.09
N LEU A 326 -12.06 4.87 -10.63
CA LEU A 326 -13.31 4.60 -9.92
C LEU A 326 -13.34 3.13 -9.48
N VAL A 327 -13.35 2.89 -8.16
CA VAL A 327 -13.20 1.55 -7.59
C VAL A 327 -14.37 1.22 -6.67
N TYR A 328 -15.06 0.10 -6.95
CA TYR A 328 -15.95 -0.57 -6.02
C TYR A 328 -15.14 -1.49 -5.11
N MET A 329 -15.50 -1.51 -3.82
CA MET A 329 -14.77 -2.21 -2.77
C MET A 329 -15.76 -2.94 -1.86
N ASP A 330 -15.54 -4.25 -1.67
CA ASP A 330 -16.30 -5.10 -0.75
C ASP A 330 -15.39 -5.55 0.39
N PHE A 331 -15.69 -5.09 1.60
CA PHE A 331 -14.99 -5.43 2.83
C PHE A 331 -15.80 -6.42 3.69
N SER A 332 -16.82 -7.07 3.12
CA SER A 332 -17.68 -7.99 3.85
C SER A 332 -16.87 -9.10 4.53
N LYS A 333 -17.31 -9.48 5.73
CA LYS A 333 -16.59 -10.42 6.60
C LYS A 333 -16.24 -11.72 5.87
N THR A 334 -17.19 -12.26 5.09
CA THR A 334 -17.01 -13.47 4.30
C THR A 334 -15.85 -13.36 3.30
N VAL A 335 -15.75 -12.25 2.57
CA VAL A 335 -14.68 -12.01 1.59
C VAL A 335 -13.34 -11.86 2.32
N MET A 336 -13.29 -11.02 3.36
CA MET A 336 -12.08 -10.80 4.16
C MET A 336 -11.55 -12.10 4.79
N GLU A 337 -12.42 -12.97 5.30
CA GLU A 337 -12.03 -14.25 5.90
C GLU A 337 -11.61 -15.31 4.86
N GLN A 338 -12.11 -15.24 3.62
CA GLN A 338 -11.81 -16.22 2.57
C GLN A 338 -10.45 -16.00 1.89
N GLN A 339 -10.05 -14.74 1.66
CA GLN A 339 -8.83 -14.41 0.90
C GLN A 339 -7.85 -13.47 1.62
N GLY A 340 -8.17 -13.04 2.85
CA GLY A 340 -7.32 -12.14 3.65
C GLY A 340 -7.34 -10.67 3.25
N HIS A 341 -8.10 -10.29 2.22
CA HIS A 341 -8.30 -8.92 1.75
C HIS A 341 -9.70 -8.72 1.15
N GLY A 342 -10.14 -7.48 0.98
CA GLY A 342 -11.42 -7.18 0.34
C GLY A 342 -11.40 -7.49 -1.16
N ASN A 343 -12.58 -7.51 -1.77
CA ASN A 343 -12.70 -7.58 -3.23
C ASN A 343 -12.70 -6.15 -3.79
N TYR A 344 -11.82 -5.87 -4.75
CA TYR A 344 -11.61 -4.53 -5.30
C TYR A 344 -11.72 -4.61 -6.82
N SER A 345 -12.67 -3.87 -7.41
CA SER A 345 -12.93 -3.90 -8.85
C SER A 345 -13.16 -2.50 -9.38
N HIS A 346 -12.49 -2.15 -10.49
CA HIS A 346 -12.78 -0.92 -11.22
C HIS A 346 -14.21 -0.94 -11.77
N LEU A 347 -14.88 0.22 -11.73
CA LEU A 347 -16.14 0.45 -12.42
C LEU A 347 -15.84 1.25 -13.70
N ASP A 348 -16.02 0.63 -14.86
CA ASP A 348 -15.85 1.26 -16.16
C ASP A 348 -17.05 2.16 -16.48
N ALA A 349 -16.96 3.43 -16.08
CA ALA A 349 -17.98 4.44 -16.33
C ALA A 349 -17.40 5.86 -16.31
N LEU A 350 -17.75 6.66 -17.33
CA LEU A 350 -17.50 8.09 -17.32
C LEU A 350 -18.55 8.79 -16.45
N LEU A 351 -18.17 9.17 -15.24
CA LEU A 351 -19.04 9.91 -14.33
C LEU A 351 -19.40 11.31 -14.89
N PRO A 352 -20.60 11.84 -14.57
CA PRO A 352 -20.94 13.22 -14.87
C PRO A 352 -20.05 14.19 -14.07
N PRO A 353 -19.87 15.45 -14.50
CA PRO A 353 -19.04 16.41 -13.77
C PRO A 353 -19.53 16.63 -12.35
N MET A 354 -18.61 16.51 -11.40
CA MET A 354 -18.82 16.72 -9.97
C MET A 354 -17.98 17.88 -9.47
N PHE A 355 -18.41 18.51 -8.39
CA PHE A 355 -17.63 19.52 -7.69
C PHE A 355 -17.26 19.06 -6.28
N LEU A 356 -16.11 19.55 -5.82
CA LEU A 356 -15.66 19.40 -4.45
C LEU A 356 -15.59 20.80 -3.83
N ALA A 357 -16.33 21.01 -2.74
CA ALA A 357 -16.25 22.23 -1.93
C ALA A 357 -15.68 21.90 -0.56
N TYR A 358 -14.73 22.67 -0.07
CA TYR A 358 -14.08 22.45 1.23
C TYR A 358 -13.68 23.75 1.92
N ARG A 359 -13.50 23.71 3.23
CA ARG A 359 -13.04 24.86 4.01
C ARG A 359 -11.57 24.73 4.41
N LEU A 360 -10.85 25.86 4.37
CA LEU A 360 -9.41 25.91 4.69
C LEU A 360 -9.12 25.77 6.19
N ASN A 361 -10.06 26.23 7.03
CA ASN A 361 -9.99 26.13 8.49
C ASN A 361 -11.28 25.45 8.97
N PRO A 362 -11.41 24.11 8.90
CA PRO A 362 -12.53 23.43 9.54
C PRO A 362 -12.49 23.70 11.05
N SER A 363 -13.63 24.07 11.63
CA SER A 363 -13.73 24.32 13.07
C SER A 363 -13.48 23.05 13.88
N ASP A 364 -12.89 23.21 15.07
CA ASP A 364 -12.44 22.15 16.00
C ASP A 364 -13.56 21.25 16.57
N SER A 365 -14.79 21.34 16.02
CA SER A 365 -15.94 20.49 16.32
C SER A 365 -15.70 18.99 16.10
N GLY A 366 -14.63 18.62 15.40
CA GLY A 366 -14.18 17.22 15.23
C GLY A 366 -13.73 16.53 16.51
N GLN A 367 -13.59 17.24 17.65
CA GLN A 367 -13.31 16.64 18.96
C GLN A 367 -14.47 15.82 19.55
N ILE A 368 -15.68 15.91 18.98
CA ILE A 368 -16.83 15.10 19.41
C ILE A 368 -16.67 13.68 18.83
N HIS A 369 -15.95 12.82 19.58
CA HIS A 369 -15.73 11.43 19.22
C HIS A 369 -17.05 10.66 19.02
N SER A 370 -17.29 10.16 17.80
CA SER A 370 -18.43 9.29 17.53
C SER A 370 -18.32 7.98 18.32
N ASN A 371 -19.38 7.58 19.03
CA ASN A 371 -19.42 6.27 19.69
C ASN A 371 -19.75 5.10 18.74
N VAL A 372 -19.95 5.35 17.44
CA VAL A 372 -20.35 4.34 16.43
C VAL A 372 -19.43 3.11 16.44
N SER A 373 -18.11 3.29 16.55
CA SER A 373 -17.17 2.15 16.64
C SER A 373 -17.35 1.31 17.91
N MET A 374 -17.65 1.94 19.04
CA MET A 374 -17.93 1.23 20.30
C MET A 374 -19.29 0.52 20.24
N ARG A 375 -20.32 1.17 19.68
CA ARG A 375 -21.65 0.57 19.45
C ARG A 375 -21.58 -0.65 18.53
N TRP A 376 -20.81 -0.57 17.45
CA TRP A 376 -20.55 -1.70 16.56
C TRP A 376 -19.88 -2.88 17.29
N GLN A 377 -18.82 -2.61 18.06
CA GLN A 377 -18.14 -3.64 18.86
C GLN A 377 -19.05 -4.27 19.93
N ALA A 378 -20.01 -3.51 20.45
CA ALA A 378 -21.03 -3.99 21.39
C ALA A 378 -22.20 -4.74 20.71
N GLY A 379 -22.21 -4.89 19.38
CA GLY A 379 -23.26 -5.60 18.65
C GLY A 379 -24.58 -4.82 18.50
N ASP A 380 -24.52 -3.48 18.53
CA ASP A 380 -25.68 -2.60 18.39
C ASP A 380 -26.41 -2.82 17.04
N GLN A 381 -27.67 -3.24 17.13
CA GLN A 381 -28.47 -3.61 15.97
C GLN A 381 -28.83 -2.42 15.06
N GLU A 382 -28.92 -1.19 15.59
CA GLU A 382 -29.14 0.00 14.77
C GLU A 382 -27.91 0.28 13.90
N VAL A 383 -26.72 0.20 14.51
CA VAL A 383 -25.46 0.41 13.77
C VAL A 383 -25.23 -0.71 12.76
N ILE A 384 -25.48 -1.97 13.13
CA ILE A 384 -25.36 -3.11 12.20
C ILE A 384 -26.32 -2.95 11.00
N ALA A 385 -27.59 -2.65 11.24
CA ALA A 385 -28.56 -2.39 10.17
C ALA A 385 -28.18 -1.15 9.33
N GLY A 386 -27.59 -0.12 9.96
CA GLY A 386 -27.05 1.05 9.28
C GLY A 386 -25.92 0.71 8.30
N MET A 387 -24.95 -0.12 8.71
CA MET A 387 -23.85 -0.55 7.85
C MET A 387 -24.30 -1.47 6.72
N GLN A 388 -25.30 -2.34 6.97
CA GLN A 388 -25.96 -3.12 5.92
C GLN A 388 -26.70 -2.23 4.91
N LYS A 389 -27.37 -1.16 5.36
CA LYS A 389 -27.99 -0.18 4.46
C LYS A 389 -26.95 0.57 3.61
N PHE A 390 -25.80 0.96 4.17
CA PHE A 390 -24.71 1.53 3.37
C PHE A 390 -24.23 0.56 2.28
N ALA A 391 -24.03 -0.72 2.62
CA ALA A 391 -23.64 -1.73 1.64
C ALA A 391 -24.68 -1.87 0.51
N ALA A 392 -25.98 -1.88 0.84
CA ALA A 392 -27.06 -1.94 -0.15
C ALA A 392 -27.18 -0.66 -1.00
N LEU A 393 -26.89 0.52 -0.45
CA LEU A 393 -26.80 1.77 -1.22
C LEU A 393 -25.63 1.74 -2.20
N THR A 394 -24.49 1.15 -1.81
CA THR A 394 -23.35 0.94 -2.69
C THR A 394 -23.69 0.01 -3.85
N ASP A 395 -24.38 -1.11 -3.61
CA ASP A 395 -24.81 -2.03 -4.67
C ASP A 395 -25.73 -1.34 -5.69
N LYS A 396 -26.75 -0.62 -5.21
CA LYS A 396 -27.64 0.20 -6.08
C LYS A 396 -26.89 1.30 -6.84
N ALA A 397 -25.86 1.88 -6.25
CA ALA A 397 -25.07 2.91 -6.91
C ALA A 397 -24.20 2.31 -8.03
N THR A 398 -23.69 1.08 -7.86
CA THR A 398 -23.04 0.33 -8.94
C THR A 398 -24.01 0.13 -10.12
N GLU A 399 -25.24 -0.31 -9.85
CA GLU A 399 -26.28 -0.47 -10.88
C GLU A 399 -26.58 0.86 -11.59
N ALA A 400 -26.78 1.95 -10.85
CA ALA A 400 -27.04 3.28 -11.41
C ALA A 400 -25.87 3.85 -12.23
N ILE A 401 -24.63 3.58 -11.83
CA ILE A 401 -23.43 3.98 -12.57
C ILE A 401 -23.32 3.18 -13.88
N GLN A 402 -23.55 1.87 -13.84
CA GLN A 402 -23.52 1.00 -15.02
C GLN A 402 -24.65 1.31 -16.02
N SER A 403 -25.84 1.67 -15.55
CA SER A 403 -26.97 2.10 -16.40
C SER A 403 -26.92 3.58 -16.80
N GLN A 404 -25.93 4.34 -16.30
CA GLN A 404 -25.80 5.79 -16.47
C GLN A 404 -27.03 6.59 -15.97
N ASP A 405 -27.77 6.06 -14.99
CA ASP A 405 -28.86 6.77 -14.33
C ASP A 405 -28.31 7.73 -13.25
N TRP A 406 -27.86 8.89 -13.73
CA TRP A 406 -27.35 9.96 -12.87
C TRP A 406 -28.43 10.56 -11.94
N SER A 407 -29.72 10.40 -12.28
CA SER A 407 -30.82 10.84 -11.42
C SER A 407 -30.97 9.92 -10.21
N ALA A 408 -30.91 8.59 -10.41
CA ALA A 408 -30.86 7.62 -9.33
C ALA A 408 -29.59 7.78 -8.48
N LEU A 409 -28.41 7.98 -9.12
CA LEU A 409 -27.16 8.23 -8.39
C LEU A 409 -27.24 9.49 -7.51
N ALA A 410 -27.87 10.57 -7.99
CA ALA A 410 -28.10 11.80 -7.21
C ALA A 410 -28.97 11.53 -5.97
N GLN A 411 -30.02 10.72 -6.10
CA GLN A 411 -30.88 10.33 -4.98
C GLN A 411 -30.10 9.49 -3.96
N LEU A 412 -29.37 8.47 -4.42
CA LEU A 412 -28.53 7.60 -3.58
C LEU A 412 -27.43 8.36 -2.84
N MET A 413 -26.82 9.39 -3.46
CA MET A 413 -25.84 10.25 -2.79
C MET A 413 -26.46 11.01 -1.62
N ASN A 414 -27.69 11.49 -1.76
CA ASN A 414 -28.41 12.15 -0.69
C ASN A 414 -28.82 11.15 0.41
N GLU A 415 -29.35 9.98 0.05
CA GLU A 415 -29.70 8.90 0.99
C GLU A 415 -28.50 8.44 1.84
N ASN A 416 -27.31 8.30 1.22
CA ASN A 416 -26.07 7.99 1.94
C ASN A 416 -25.75 9.06 3.00
N PHE A 417 -25.92 10.34 2.67
CA PHE A 417 -25.67 11.41 3.64
C PHE A 417 -26.71 11.40 4.77
N ASP A 418 -27.98 11.20 4.44
CA ASP A 418 -29.07 11.23 5.41
C ASP A 418 -28.98 10.04 6.39
N LEU A 419 -28.62 8.85 5.90
CA LEU A 419 -28.29 7.69 6.73
C LEU A 419 -27.09 7.94 7.64
N ARG A 420 -26.05 8.63 7.14
CA ARG A 420 -24.90 9.02 7.96
C ARG A 420 -25.29 10.01 9.06
N ARG A 421 -26.12 11.01 8.73
CA ARG A 421 -26.64 11.99 9.68
C ARG A 421 -27.47 11.31 10.77
N GLN A 422 -28.32 10.34 10.42
CA GLN A 422 -29.06 9.53 11.38
C GLN A 422 -28.13 8.82 12.37
N LEU A 423 -27.10 8.11 11.88
CA LEU A 423 -26.24 7.27 12.72
C LEU A 423 -25.22 8.05 13.55
N TYR A 424 -24.68 9.15 13.02
CA TYR A 424 -23.62 9.94 13.67
C TYR A 424 -24.15 11.13 14.46
N ASN A 425 -25.36 11.61 14.18
CA ASN A 425 -25.97 12.84 14.71
C ASN A 425 -25.27 14.16 14.33
N ASP A 426 -26.04 15.26 14.42
CA ASP A 426 -25.63 16.58 13.96
C ASP A 426 -24.45 17.17 14.74
N ALA A 427 -24.31 16.84 16.03
CA ALA A 427 -23.21 17.35 16.85
C ALA A 427 -21.86 16.77 16.40
N VAL A 428 -21.81 15.49 16.05
CA VAL A 428 -20.59 14.84 15.52
C VAL A 428 -20.29 15.30 14.09
N LEU A 429 -21.31 15.53 13.26
CA LEU A 429 -21.09 16.00 11.88
C LEU A 429 -20.66 17.47 11.82
N GLY A 430 -21.07 18.30 12.79
CA GLY A 430 -20.68 19.70 12.92
C GLY A 430 -21.47 20.65 12.03
N GLU A 431 -21.94 21.76 12.60
CA GLU A 431 -22.85 22.73 11.98
C GLU A 431 -22.36 23.24 10.62
N GLU A 432 -21.09 23.64 10.51
CA GLU A 432 -20.50 24.15 9.25
C GLU A 432 -20.49 23.10 8.13
N ASN A 433 -20.34 21.81 8.45
CA ASN A 433 -20.40 20.75 7.44
C ASN A 433 -21.86 20.47 7.01
N LEU A 434 -22.82 20.54 7.93
CA LEU A 434 -24.25 20.45 7.63
C LEU A 434 -24.72 21.63 6.77
N ARG A 435 -24.19 22.83 7.03
CA ARG A 435 -24.41 24.05 6.24
C ARG A 435 -23.92 23.87 4.80
N MET A 436 -22.70 23.35 4.59
CA MET A 436 -22.19 23.05 3.24
C MET A 436 -23.10 22.07 2.47
N VAL A 437 -23.67 21.04 3.11
CA VAL A 437 -24.60 20.12 2.43
C VAL A 437 -25.95 20.79 2.13
N THR A 438 -26.48 21.55 3.08
CA THR A 438 -27.76 22.26 2.94
C THR A 438 -27.72 23.29 1.82
N LEU A 439 -26.62 24.04 1.72
CA LEU A 439 -26.39 25.03 0.67
C LEU A 439 -26.47 24.40 -0.72
N GLY A 440 -25.69 23.35 -1.00
CA GLY A 440 -25.71 22.68 -2.30
C GLY A 440 -27.05 22.04 -2.64
N ARG A 441 -27.71 21.40 -1.67
CA ARG A 441 -29.06 20.84 -1.85
C ARG A 441 -30.10 21.92 -2.19
N SER A 442 -30.00 23.11 -1.60
CA SER A 442 -30.91 24.23 -1.92
C SER A 442 -30.81 24.71 -3.38
N MET A 443 -29.67 24.46 -4.04
CA MET A 443 -29.42 24.78 -5.45
C MET A 443 -29.75 23.61 -6.41
N GLY A 444 -30.21 22.47 -5.86
CA GLY A 444 -30.57 21.26 -6.61
C GLY A 444 -29.42 20.28 -6.83
N ALA A 445 -28.26 20.46 -6.17
CA ALA A 445 -27.19 19.46 -6.20
C ALA A 445 -27.47 18.31 -5.23
N ALA A 446 -27.08 17.09 -5.62
CA ALA A 446 -26.93 15.99 -4.67
C ALA A 446 -25.59 16.13 -3.96
N VAL A 447 -25.60 16.19 -2.63
CA VAL A 447 -24.40 16.55 -1.84
C VAL A 447 -24.24 15.63 -0.64
N LYS A 448 -23.00 15.17 -0.44
CA LYS A 448 -22.59 14.29 0.67
C LYS A 448 -21.13 14.51 1.08
N PHE A 449 -20.70 13.88 2.16
CA PHE A 449 -19.29 13.92 2.58
C PHE A 449 -18.44 12.91 1.77
N PRO A 450 -17.30 13.34 1.18
CA PRO A 450 -16.33 12.46 0.53
C PRO A 450 -15.45 11.70 1.54
N GLY A 451 -15.47 12.10 2.82
CA GLY A 451 -14.59 11.58 3.87
C GLY A 451 -15.18 11.72 5.27
N SER A 452 -14.38 12.14 6.25
CA SER A 452 -14.79 12.34 7.66
C SER A 452 -15.57 13.64 7.89
N GLY A 453 -15.18 14.74 7.24
CA GLY A 453 -15.77 16.09 7.34
C GLY A 453 -14.87 17.12 6.65
N GLY A 454 -15.20 18.41 6.73
CA GLY A 454 -14.41 19.53 6.20
C GLY A 454 -14.50 19.75 4.67
N ALA A 455 -15.05 18.78 3.94
CA ALA A 455 -15.39 18.87 2.53
C ALA A 455 -16.75 18.23 2.22
N VAL A 456 -17.33 18.63 1.09
CA VAL A 456 -18.50 18.02 0.45
C VAL A 456 -18.22 17.70 -1.02
N LEU A 457 -18.70 16.55 -1.48
CA LEU A 457 -18.77 16.17 -2.88
C LEU A 457 -20.19 16.43 -3.36
N GLY A 458 -20.32 17.18 -4.46
CA GLY A 458 -21.60 17.52 -5.06
C GLY A 458 -21.70 17.10 -6.52
N MET A 459 -22.89 16.67 -6.93
CA MET A 459 -23.22 16.33 -8.31
C MET A 459 -24.43 17.16 -8.77
N LEU A 460 -24.35 17.73 -9.97
CA LEU A 460 -25.40 18.51 -10.61
C LEU A 460 -25.94 17.75 -11.82
N ASN A 461 -27.25 17.55 -11.87
CA ASN A 461 -27.92 17.06 -13.09
C ASN A 461 -28.01 18.18 -14.16
N ASP A 462 -28.06 19.45 -13.71
CA ASP A 462 -28.03 20.64 -14.55
C ASP A 462 -26.71 21.39 -14.35
N GLN A 463 -25.77 21.15 -15.28
CA GLN A 463 -24.42 21.72 -15.23
C GLN A 463 -24.40 23.23 -15.52
N THR A 464 -25.48 23.82 -16.05
CA THR A 464 -25.54 25.27 -16.32
C THR A 464 -25.46 26.10 -15.03
N LYS A 465 -25.79 25.50 -13.89
CA LYS A 465 -25.76 26.11 -12.55
C LYS A 465 -24.40 26.08 -11.86
N MET A 466 -23.36 25.49 -12.47
CA MET A 466 -22.09 25.27 -11.78
C MET A 466 -21.40 26.57 -11.32
N GLU A 467 -21.52 27.66 -12.08
CA GLU A 467 -20.98 28.97 -11.66
C GLU A 467 -21.78 29.61 -10.52
N GLU A 468 -23.11 29.46 -10.51
CA GLU A 468 -23.96 29.89 -9.39
C GLU A 468 -23.57 29.13 -8.11
N VAL A 469 -23.47 27.81 -8.21
CA VAL A 469 -23.03 26.94 -7.12
C VAL A 469 -21.65 27.34 -6.61
N ARG A 470 -20.69 27.57 -7.51
CA ARG A 470 -19.34 28.03 -7.16
C ARG A 470 -19.38 29.35 -6.39
N HIS A 471 -20.09 30.35 -6.89
CA HIS A 471 -20.22 31.66 -6.25
C HIS A 471 -20.81 31.53 -4.84
N ARG A 472 -21.90 30.79 -4.68
CA ARG A 472 -22.60 30.63 -3.40
C ARG A 472 -21.75 29.92 -2.35
N TYR A 473 -20.97 28.90 -2.72
CA TYR A 473 -20.01 28.26 -1.80
C TYR A 473 -18.82 29.18 -1.46
N GLN A 474 -18.36 30.01 -2.41
CA GLN A 474 -17.28 30.99 -2.17
C GLN A 474 -17.73 32.13 -1.23
N GLU A 475 -18.97 32.61 -1.35
CA GLU A 475 -19.59 33.51 -0.37
C GLU A 475 -19.65 32.90 1.04
N ASP A 476 -19.79 31.57 1.14
CA ASP A 476 -19.76 30.82 2.40
C ASP A 476 -18.33 30.47 2.88
N GLY A 477 -17.30 31.07 2.27
CA GLY A 477 -15.90 30.88 2.65
C GLY A 477 -15.29 29.53 2.26
N CYS A 478 -15.92 28.81 1.33
CA CYS A 478 -15.41 27.53 0.82
C CYS A 478 -14.56 27.72 -0.44
N VAL A 479 -13.51 26.90 -0.58
CA VAL A 479 -12.82 26.69 -1.85
C VAL A 479 -13.61 25.65 -2.65
N VAL A 480 -13.84 25.91 -3.94
CA VAL A 480 -14.59 25.03 -4.84
C VAL A 480 -13.70 24.66 -6.02
N VAL A 481 -13.59 23.37 -6.32
CA VAL A 481 -12.91 22.84 -7.50
C VAL A 481 -13.82 21.87 -8.25
N GLU A 482 -13.68 21.80 -9.56
CA GLU A 482 -14.22 20.69 -10.36
C GLU A 482 -13.41 19.42 -10.07
N VAL A 483 -14.07 18.28 -9.94
CA VAL A 483 -13.42 16.99 -9.68
C VAL A 483 -12.78 16.49 -10.97
N LEU A 484 -11.47 16.30 -10.94
CA LEU A 484 -10.69 15.73 -12.04
C LEU A 484 -10.37 14.26 -11.70
N PRO A 485 -10.98 13.25 -12.34
CA PRO A 485 -10.63 11.84 -12.13
C PRO A 485 -9.14 11.57 -12.42
N LYS A 486 -8.46 10.79 -11.57
CA LYS A 486 -7.20 10.12 -11.92
C LYS A 486 -7.48 8.66 -12.20
N TRP A 487 -7.57 8.30 -13.47
CA TRP A 487 -7.59 6.91 -13.93
C TRP A 487 -6.20 6.27 -13.80
N PRO A 488 -6.09 4.93 -13.66
CA PRO A 488 -4.80 4.24 -13.68
C PRO A 488 -4.08 4.48 -15.01
N ASP A 489 -2.75 4.41 -15.02
CA ASP A 489 -1.96 4.61 -16.24
C ASP A 489 -2.00 3.38 -17.18
N ASP A 490 -2.55 2.25 -16.68
CA ASP A 490 -2.56 0.93 -17.31
C ASP A 490 -3.93 0.50 -17.89
N LEU A 491 -4.93 1.41 -17.90
CA LEU A 491 -6.31 1.17 -18.40
C LEU A 491 -6.66 2.04 -19.62
#